data_AF-A0A7J5EEC1-F1
#
_entry.id   AF-A0A7J5EEC1-F1
#
_cell.length_a   1.000
_cell.length_b   1.000
_cell.length_c   1.000
_cell.angle_alpha   90.00
_cell.angle_beta   90.00
_cell.angle_gamma   90.00
#
_symmetry.space_group_name_H-M   'P 1'
#
loop_
_entity.id
_entity.type
_entity.pdbx_description
1 polymer ?
#
loop_
_entity_poly.entity_id
_entity_poly.type
_entity_poly.pdbx_seq_one_letter_code
_entity_poly.pdbx_strand_id
1 'polypeptide(L)'
;MKKLIIMFSAITLIACKSNSKTTKVDNSTTQETTNPDEQVFDLIVQFISKGEGTARELGDKFDEAVAKFNKDNHTNIEADKRHWGREGEYDLNFDLKNLSTKQKNSFISLVKETVGHTDMVHLKYNEKAV
;
A
#
# COMPACT_ATOMS: atom_id res chain seq x y z
N MET A 1 44.19 -28.81 -33.16
CA MET A 1 42.86 -28.28 -33.54
C MET A 1 41.88 -28.60 -32.43
N LYS A 2 41.64 -27.65 -31.50
CA LYS A 2 40.78 -27.84 -30.34
C LYS A 2 39.34 -27.55 -30.75
N LYS A 3 38.45 -28.55 -30.63
CA LYS A 3 37.02 -28.43 -30.95
C LYS A 3 36.35 -27.58 -29.86
N LEU A 4 35.85 -26.41 -30.22
CA LEU A 4 35.02 -25.57 -29.37
C LEU A 4 33.56 -25.96 -29.62
N ILE A 5 32.97 -26.70 -28.68
CA ILE A 5 31.54 -27.02 -28.66
C ILE A 5 30.91 -26.02 -27.70
N ILE A 6 30.19 -25.02 -28.24
CA ILE A 6 29.34 -24.12 -27.44
C ILE A 6 27.93 -24.70 -27.52
N MET A 7 27.52 -25.31 -26.42
CA MET A 7 26.18 -25.87 -26.24
C MET A 7 25.18 -24.73 -25.99
N PHE A 8 24.16 -24.65 -26.84
CA PHE A 8 23.00 -23.78 -26.67
C PHE A 8 22.15 -24.29 -25.48
N SER A 9 21.96 -23.46 -24.46
CA SER A 9 20.94 -23.67 -23.43
C SER A 9 19.78 -22.71 -23.69
N ALA A 10 18.73 -23.21 -24.32
CA ALA A 10 17.46 -22.52 -24.47
C ALA A 10 16.76 -22.42 -23.11
N ILE A 11 16.59 -21.21 -22.59
CA ILE A 11 15.81 -20.96 -21.37
C ILE A 11 14.33 -20.96 -21.76
N THR A 12 13.61 -22.00 -21.36
CA THR A 12 12.17 -22.13 -21.52
C THR A 12 11.44 -21.22 -20.54
N LEU A 13 10.58 -20.34 -21.06
CA LEU A 13 9.65 -19.53 -20.27
C LEU A 13 8.54 -20.41 -19.70
N ILE A 14 8.48 -20.55 -18.38
CA ILE A 14 7.36 -21.17 -17.68
C ILE A 14 6.28 -20.09 -17.50
N ALA A 15 5.24 -20.14 -18.33
CA ALA A 15 4.04 -19.32 -18.16
C ALA A 15 3.11 -20.00 -17.14
N CYS A 16 3.06 -19.47 -15.92
CA CYS A 16 2.05 -19.87 -14.93
C CYS A 16 0.69 -19.27 -15.32
N LYS A 17 -0.18 -20.13 -15.87
CA LYS A 17 -1.57 -19.86 -16.18
C LYS A 17 -2.40 -20.04 -14.90
N SER A 18 -2.63 -18.97 -14.15
CA SER A 18 -3.54 -19.03 -12.99
C SER A 18 -4.99 -18.98 -13.48
N ASN A 19 -5.75 -20.00 -13.13
CA ASN A 19 -7.15 -20.19 -13.51
C ASN A 19 -8.00 -19.84 -12.28
N SER A 20 -8.70 -18.70 -12.27
CA SER A 20 -9.76 -18.44 -11.29
C SER A 20 -11.13 -18.53 -11.98
N LYS A 21 -11.96 -19.46 -11.49
CA LYS A 21 -13.35 -19.66 -11.93
C LYS A 21 -14.31 -18.83 -11.07
N THR A 22 -15.14 -18.05 -11.75
CA THR A 22 -16.61 -17.81 -11.58
C THR A 22 -17.22 -17.53 -10.20
N THR A 23 -17.95 -16.41 -10.08
CA THR A 23 -19.42 -16.38 -9.80
C THR A 23 -20.05 -15.05 -10.24
N LYS A 24 -21.32 -15.09 -10.65
CA LYS A 24 -22.14 -13.97 -11.18
C LYS A 24 -23.10 -13.39 -10.12
N VAL A 25 -23.59 -12.18 -10.41
CA VAL A 25 -24.91 -11.56 -10.10
C VAL A 25 -24.97 -10.50 -8.97
N ASP A 26 -25.20 -9.27 -9.45
CA ASP A 26 -26.03 -8.13 -9.01
C ASP A 26 -26.16 -7.74 -7.54
N ASN A 27 -25.70 -6.52 -7.22
CA ASN A 27 -26.57 -5.36 -7.03
C ASN A 27 -25.69 -4.12 -6.79
N SER A 28 -25.76 -3.09 -7.63
CA SER A 28 -25.14 -1.81 -7.29
C SER A 28 -26.13 -0.68 -7.51
N THR A 29 -26.78 -0.32 -6.40
CA THR A 29 -27.12 1.04 -6.03
C THR A 29 -26.11 2.02 -6.61
N THR A 30 -26.62 3.07 -7.26
CA THR A 30 -25.86 4.24 -7.72
C THR A 30 -25.01 4.78 -6.59
N GLN A 31 -23.73 4.39 -6.56
CA GLN A 31 -22.70 5.13 -5.85
C GLN A 31 -22.37 6.34 -6.72
N GLU A 32 -22.39 7.53 -6.12
CA GLU A 32 -21.73 8.68 -6.70
C GLU A 32 -20.28 8.30 -6.99
N THR A 33 -19.94 8.19 -8.26
CA THR A 33 -18.59 7.94 -8.73
C THR A 33 -17.77 9.19 -8.46
N THR A 34 -17.31 9.37 -7.22
CA THR A 34 -16.23 10.30 -6.95
C THR A 34 -14.98 9.71 -7.61
N ASN A 35 -14.40 10.43 -8.56
CA ASN A 35 -13.17 9.97 -9.21
C ASN A 35 -12.12 9.73 -8.10
N PRO A 36 -11.60 8.50 -7.90
CA PRO A 36 -10.70 8.18 -6.78
C PRO A 36 -9.44 9.06 -6.74
N ASP A 37 -9.08 9.65 -7.88
CA ASP A 37 -7.93 10.55 -8.05
C ASP A 37 -8.19 11.98 -7.51
N GLU A 38 -9.43 12.32 -7.15
CA GLU A 38 -9.78 13.64 -6.63
C GLU A 38 -9.98 13.68 -5.11
N GLN A 39 -10.03 12.53 -4.45
CA GLN A 39 -10.18 12.47 -2.99
C GLN A 39 -8.96 13.02 -2.27
N VAL A 40 -9.20 13.94 -1.35
CA VAL A 40 -8.18 14.45 -0.41
C VAL A 40 -8.20 13.60 0.85
N PHE A 41 -7.04 13.06 1.20
CA PHE A 41 -6.82 12.22 2.37
C PHE A 41 -6.21 13.03 3.51
N ASP A 42 -6.61 12.75 4.74
CA ASP A 42 -6.08 13.43 5.94
C ASP A 42 -4.60 13.13 6.16
N LEU A 43 -4.19 11.90 5.82
CA LEU A 43 -2.84 11.41 5.97
C LEU A 43 -2.51 10.43 4.85
N ILE A 44 -1.35 10.60 4.23
CA ILE A 44 -0.77 9.65 3.28
C ILE A 44 0.58 9.21 3.82
N VAL A 45 0.76 7.89 3.96
CA VAL A 45 2.05 7.26 4.27
C VAL A 45 2.61 6.71 2.95
N GLN A 46 3.53 7.45 2.36
CA GLN A 46 4.08 7.15 1.05
C GLN A 46 5.39 6.36 1.19
N PHE A 47 5.39 5.12 0.74
CA PHE A 47 6.58 4.26 0.67
C PHE A 47 7.25 4.43 -0.68
N ILE A 48 8.49 4.91 -0.67
CA ILE A 48 9.31 5.08 -1.88
C ILE A 48 10.39 4.01 -1.96
N SER A 49 10.96 3.84 -3.14
CA SER A 49 12.21 3.11 -3.36
C SER A 49 13.34 4.08 -3.71
N LYS A 50 14.56 3.72 -3.34
CA LYS A 50 15.80 4.41 -3.74
C LYS A 50 16.69 3.52 -4.61
N GLY A 51 16.09 2.55 -5.30
CA GLY A 51 16.77 1.57 -6.17
C GLY A 51 16.99 0.19 -5.54
N GLU A 52 16.50 -0.04 -4.32
CA GLU A 52 16.67 -1.30 -3.57
C GLU A 52 15.31 -1.94 -3.18
N GLY A 53 14.21 -1.41 -3.73
CA GLY A 53 12.85 -1.74 -3.31
C GLY A 53 12.38 -0.86 -2.14
N THR A 54 11.19 -1.16 -1.62
CA THR A 54 10.58 -0.41 -0.50
C THR A 54 10.92 -1.00 0.85
N ALA A 55 10.67 -0.24 1.92
CA ALA A 55 10.78 -0.69 3.31
C ALA A 55 9.67 -1.69 3.68
N ARG A 56 9.72 -2.90 3.13
CA ARG A 56 8.66 -3.92 3.27
C ARG A 56 8.35 -4.28 4.72
N GLU A 57 9.37 -4.51 5.55
CA GLU A 57 9.20 -4.84 6.97
C GLU A 57 8.48 -3.73 7.75
N LEU A 58 8.64 -2.47 7.33
CA LEU A 58 7.93 -1.35 7.92
C LEU A 58 6.44 -1.35 7.52
N GLY A 59 6.13 -1.76 6.29
CA GLY A 59 4.76 -1.99 5.84
C GLY A 59 4.04 -3.03 6.70
N ASP A 60 4.67 -4.18 6.96
CA ASP A 60 4.09 -5.23 7.81
C ASP A 60 3.85 -4.73 9.25
N LYS A 61 4.80 -3.97 9.82
CA LYS A 61 4.62 -3.32 11.14
C LYS A 61 3.47 -2.32 11.15
N PHE A 62 3.24 -1.63 10.04
CA PHE A 62 2.14 -0.67 9.91
C PHE A 62 0.78 -1.38 9.97
N ASP A 63 0.62 -2.48 9.25
CA ASP A 63 -0.63 -3.26 9.25
C ASP A 63 -0.94 -3.76 10.67
N GLU A 64 0.06 -4.26 11.40
CA GLU A 64 -0.07 -4.65 12.81
C GLU A 64 -0.44 -3.48 13.73
N ALA A 65 0.23 -2.34 13.56
CA ALA A 65 0.01 -1.14 14.36
C ALA A 65 -1.42 -0.59 14.18
N VAL A 66 -1.91 -0.51 12.93
CA VAL A 66 -3.27 -0.06 12.62
C VAL A 66 -4.31 -1.04 13.18
N ALA A 67 -4.10 -2.35 13.00
CA ALA A 67 -4.99 -3.37 13.55
C ALA A 67 -5.08 -3.29 15.07
N LYS A 68 -3.94 -3.10 15.76
CA LYS A 68 -3.91 -2.92 17.21
C LYS A 68 -4.60 -1.63 17.64
N PHE A 69 -4.36 -0.51 16.95
CA PHE A 69 -5.02 0.76 17.24
C PHE A 69 -6.55 0.64 17.14
N ASN A 70 -7.03 0.00 16.07
CA ASN A 70 -8.45 -0.24 15.85
C ASN A 70 -9.08 -1.03 16.98
N LYS A 71 -8.43 -2.12 17.40
CA LYS A 71 -8.87 -2.93 18.53
C LYS A 71 -8.95 -2.13 19.83
N ASP A 72 -7.90 -1.38 20.16
CA ASP A 72 -7.77 -0.69 21.44
C ASP A 72 -8.66 0.57 21.54
N ASN A 73 -8.98 1.19 20.41
CA ASN A 73 -9.75 2.45 20.35
C ASN A 73 -11.18 2.25 19.83
N HIS A 74 -11.59 1.01 19.54
CA HIS A 74 -12.89 0.67 18.95
C HIS A 74 -13.16 1.45 17.65
N THR A 75 -12.16 1.52 16.78
CA THR A 75 -12.24 2.17 15.46
C THR A 75 -12.15 1.14 14.34
N ASN A 76 -12.49 1.55 13.12
CA ASN A 76 -12.28 0.74 11.90
C ASN A 76 -11.55 1.56 10.83
N ILE A 77 -10.34 1.98 11.14
CA ILE A 77 -9.47 2.69 10.21
C ILE A 77 -8.93 1.68 9.19
N GLU A 78 -9.16 1.95 7.92
CA GLU A 78 -8.61 1.18 6.81
C GLU A 78 -7.85 2.12 5.88
N ALA A 79 -6.74 1.65 5.34
CA ALA A 79 -5.97 2.39 4.33
C ALA A 79 -6.48 2.04 2.93
N ASP A 80 -6.68 3.04 2.10
CA ASP A 80 -6.72 2.85 0.65
C ASP A 80 -5.29 2.72 0.14
N LYS A 81 -4.88 1.48 -0.16
CA LYS A 81 -3.53 1.14 -0.60
C LYS A 81 -3.41 1.25 -2.12
N ARG A 82 -2.54 2.13 -2.62
CA ARG A 82 -2.34 2.38 -4.06
C ARG A 82 -0.89 2.20 -4.46
N HIS A 83 -0.65 1.37 -5.48
CA HIS A 83 0.68 1.17 -6.06
C HIS A 83 0.89 2.10 -7.26
N TRP A 84 1.99 2.83 -7.27
CA TRP A 84 2.30 3.80 -8.34
C TRP A 84 3.68 3.59 -8.97
N GLY A 85 4.59 2.86 -8.31
CA GLY A 85 5.95 2.66 -8.79
C GLY A 85 6.28 1.23 -9.22
N ARG A 86 7.39 1.07 -9.95
CA ARG A 86 7.84 -0.20 -10.52
C ARG A 86 8.61 -1.08 -9.54
N GLU A 87 9.20 -0.48 -8.52
CA GLU A 87 10.02 -1.15 -7.50
C GLU A 87 9.21 -1.51 -6.26
N GLY A 88 7.88 -1.37 -6.36
CA GLY A 88 6.94 -1.68 -5.31
C GLY A 88 6.57 -0.47 -4.46
N GLU A 89 6.75 0.75 -4.96
CA GLU A 89 6.31 1.99 -4.30
C GLU A 89 4.78 2.06 -4.22
N TYR A 90 4.30 2.52 -3.07
CA TYR A 90 2.88 2.57 -2.77
C TYR A 90 2.57 3.60 -1.70
N ASP A 91 1.31 4.04 -1.69
CA ASP A 91 0.74 4.92 -0.69
C ASP A 91 -0.26 4.14 0.16
N LEU A 92 -0.26 4.40 1.47
CA LEU A 92 -1.37 4.09 2.37
C LEU A 92 -2.12 5.38 2.64
N ASN A 93 -3.31 5.50 2.05
CA ASN A 93 -4.13 6.71 2.10
C ASN A 93 -5.21 6.57 3.17
N PHE A 94 -5.23 7.46 4.16
CA PHE A 94 -6.15 7.40 5.29
C PHE A 94 -7.14 8.55 5.28
N ASP A 95 -8.44 8.22 5.28
CA ASP A 95 -9.52 9.14 5.63
C ASP A 95 -9.81 9.00 7.14
N LEU A 96 -9.55 10.07 7.88
CA LEU A 96 -9.63 10.10 9.35
C LEU A 96 -10.81 10.94 9.84
N LYS A 97 -11.74 11.35 8.95
CA LYS A 97 -12.87 12.24 9.28
C LYS A 97 -13.80 11.68 10.37
N ASN A 98 -13.86 10.37 10.49
CA ASN A 98 -14.70 9.68 11.47
C ASN A 98 -14.05 9.54 12.85
N LEU A 99 -12.81 10.01 13.03
CA LEU A 99 -12.13 10.00 14.32
C LEU A 99 -12.39 11.30 15.08
N SER A 100 -12.50 11.18 16.42
CA SER A 100 -12.39 12.36 17.27
C SER A 100 -11.00 13.00 17.14
N THR A 101 -10.87 14.28 17.46
CA THR A 101 -9.57 14.99 17.45
C THR A 101 -8.51 14.27 18.29
N LYS A 102 -8.90 13.70 19.43
CA LYS A 102 -7.99 12.93 20.29
C LYS A 102 -7.50 11.67 19.59
N GLN A 103 -8.41 10.88 19.02
CA GLN A 103 -8.06 9.66 18.28
C GLN A 103 -7.21 9.97 17.05
N LYS A 104 -7.54 11.02 16.30
CA LYS A 104 -6.74 11.46 15.14
C LYS A 104 -5.31 11.80 15.54
N ASN A 105 -5.13 12.57 16.62
CA ASN A 105 -3.79 12.91 17.13
C ASN A 105 -3.03 11.66 17.60
N SER A 106 -3.68 10.75 18.34
CA SER A 106 -3.06 9.50 18.78
C SER A 106 -2.69 8.59 17.60
N PHE A 107 -3.51 8.52 16.57
CA PHE A 107 -3.22 7.77 15.35
C PHE A 107 -2.02 8.36 14.60
N ILE A 108 -1.99 9.68 14.41
CA ILE A 108 -0.84 10.36 13.77
C ILE A 108 0.45 10.12 14.56
N SER A 109 0.41 10.15 15.90
CA SER A 109 1.57 9.81 16.74
C SER A 109 2.04 8.38 16.51
N LEU A 110 1.12 7.40 16.51
CA LEU A 110 1.42 6.00 16.21
C LEU A 110 2.10 5.85 14.85
N VAL A 111 1.59 6.51 13.81
CA VAL A 111 2.17 6.49 12.46
C VAL A 111 3.61 7.03 12.51
N LYS A 112 3.83 8.19 13.14
CA LYS A 112 5.17 8.80 13.25
C LYS A 112 6.16 7.91 13.99
N GLU A 113 5.73 7.31 15.10
CA GLU A 113 6.54 6.36 15.88
C GLU A 113 6.87 5.10 15.07
N THR A 114 5.91 4.59 14.30
CA THR A 114 6.10 3.42 13.45
C THR A 114 7.09 3.70 12.33
N VAL A 115 6.97 4.84 11.63
CA VAL A 115 7.92 5.28 10.59
C VAL A 115 9.33 5.47 11.16
N GLY A 116 9.44 6.09 12.34
CA GLY A 116 10.72 6.42 12.95
C GLY A 116 11.51 7.44 12.12
N HIS A 117 12.79 7.16 11.86
CA HIS A 117 13.73 8.08 11.19
C HIS A 117 14.10 7.66 9.76
N THR A 118 13.34 6.77 9.14
CA THR A 118 13.62 6.33 7.77
C THR A 118 13.39 7.45 6.77
N ASP A 119 14.19 7.47 5.71
CA ASP A 119 14.06 8.35 4.56
C ASP A 119 13.40 7.65 3.35
N MET A 120 12.89 6.44 3.56
CA MET A 120 12.15 5.61 2.60
C MET A 120 10.62 5.76 2.72
N VAL A 121 10.16 6.56 3.69
CA VAL A 121 8.74 6.84 3.91
C VAL A 121 8.53 8.34 4.11
N HIS A 122 7.56 8.90 3.41
CA HIS A 122 7.13 10.29 3.57
C HIS A 122 5.72 10.36 4.14
N LEU A 123 5.49 11.29 5.05
CA LEU A 123 4.17 11.60 5.58
C LEU A 123 3.65 12.88 4.94
N LYS A 124 2.51 12.78 4.24
CA LYS A 124 1.82 13.93 3.64
C LYS A 124 0.46 14.11 4.29
N TYR A 125 -0.03 15.35 4.35
CA TYR A 125 -1.24 15.68 5.10
C TYR A 125 -2.17 16.54 4.25
N ASN A 126 -3.45 16.17 4.20
CA ASN A 126 -4.48 16.88 3.44
C ASN A 126 -4.12 17.02 1.95
N GLU A 127 -3.63 15.92 1.36
CA GLU A 127 -3.21 15.85 -0.03
C GLU A 127 -4.03 14.81 -0.82
N LYS A 128 -3.97 14.90 -2.15
CA LYS A 128 -4.51 13.87 -3.03
C LYS A 128 -3.52 12.71 -3.13
N ALA A 129 -4.04 11.50 -3.29
CA ALA A 129 -3.21 10.33 -3.58
C ALA A 129 -2.49 10.50 -4.93
N VAL A 130 -1.32 9.85 -5.06
CA VAL A 130 -0.50 9.82 -6.28
C VAL A 130 -0.97 8.72 -7.22
#